data_AF-A0A7J9B0P7-F1
#
_entry.id   AF-A0A7J9B0P7-F1
#
_cell.length_a   1.000
_cell.length_b   1.000
_cell.length_c   1.000
_cell.angle_alpha   90.00
_cell.angle_beta   90.00
_cell.angle_gamma   90.00
#
_symmetry.space_group_name_H-M   'P 1'
#
loop_
_entity.id
_entity.type
_entity.pdbx_description
1 polymer ?
#
loop_
_entity_poly.entity_id
_entity_poly.type
_entity_poly.pdbx_seq_one_letter_code
_entity_poly.pdbx_strand_id
1 'polypeptide(L)'
;MNRVEVKFLTNEEISALKQSTKEGIEALVIEPCLKTRDMSLRIWDMPKPTNLFSSLYVLIIGWKSVVEDNDLKVRDVVQAWTFQ
;
A
#
# COMPACT_ATOMS: atom_id res chain seq x y z
N MET A 1 14.64 -1.28 28.15
CA MET A 1 14.09 -2.01 26.99
C MET A 1 13.83 -0.98 25.90
N ASN A 2 14.63 -0.98 24.83
CA ASN A 2 14.40 -0.10 23.68
C ASN A 2 13.35 -0.74 22.78
N ARG A 3 12.19 -0.08 22.64
CA ARG A 3 11.10 -0.53 21.78
C ARG A 3 11.39 0.00 20.38
N VAL A 4 11.85 -0.87 19.48
CA VAL A 4 12.00 -0.52 18.07
C VAL A 4 10.60 -0.45 17.46
N GLU A 5 10.18 0.74 17.02
CA GLU A 5 8.96 0.88 16.23
C GLU A 5 9.22 0.35 14.82
N VAL A 6 8.72 -0.85 14.54
CA VAL A 6 8.69 -1.41 13.19
C VAL A 6 7.55 -0.72 12.45
N LYS A 7 7.89 0.22 11.56
CA LYS A 7 6.91 0.91 10.70
C LYS A 7 6.65 0.07 9.46
N PHE A 8 5.49 0.18 8.83
CA PHE A 8 5.26 -0.51 7.55
C PHE A 8 6.11 0.11 6.43
N LEU A 9 6.14 1.45 6.36
CA LEU A 9 6.96 2.21 5.42
C LEU A 9 8.08 2.96 6.13
N THR A 10 9.21 3.09 5.45
CA THR A 10 10.31 3.99 5.78
C THR A 10 9.91 5.45 5.59
N ASN A 11 10.67 6.38 6.19
CA ASN A 11 10.39 7.81 6.03
C ASN A 11 10.66 8.28 4.58
N GLU A 12 11.62 7.64 3.91
CA GLU A 12 11.99 7.84 2.52
C GLU A 12 10.83 7.44 1.60
N GLU A 13 10.23 6.26 1.81
CA GLU A 13 9.06 5.80 1.04
C GLU A 13 7.84 6.71 1.26
N ILE A 14 7.58 7.12 2.51
CA ILE A 14 6.49 8.07 2.80
C ILE A 14 6.73 9.40 2.08
N SER A 15 7.96 9.89 2.06
CA SER A 15 8.32 11.14 1.40
C SER A 15 8.17 11.02 -0.12
N ALA A 16 8.60 9.92 -0.71
CA ALA A 16 8.44 9.62 -2.14
C ALA A 16 6.96 9.55 -2.53
N LEU A 17 6.13 8.84 -1.74
CA LEU A 17 4.69 8.74 -1.96
C LEU A 17 3.96 10.09 -1.93
N LYS A 18 4.37 11.00 -1.04
CA LYS A 18 3.80 12.35 -0.96
C LYS A 18 4.17 13.21 -2.17
N GLN A 19 5.33 12.98 -2.77
CA GLN A 19 5.78 13.69 -3.96
C GLN A 19 5.14 13.13 -5.24
N SER A 20 4.86 11.82 -5.30
CA SER A 20 4.40 11.11 -6.49
C SER A 20 2.87 11.09 -6.69
N THR A 21 2.16 12.10 -6.19
CA THR A 21 0.68 12.18 -6.01
C THR A 21 -0.22 11.56 -7.09
N LYS A 22 0.21 11.47 -8.36
CA LYS A 22 -0.54 10.78 -9.43
C LYS A 22 -0.07 9.36 -9.74
N GLU A 23 1.24 9.12 -9.80
CA GLU A 23 1.78 7.84 -10.28
C GLU A 23 2.08 6.84 -9.15
N GLY A 24 2.26 7.32 -7.92
CA GLY A 24 2.68 6.48 -6.80
C GLY A 24 4.15 6.08 -6.89
N ILE A 25 4.52 5.11 -6.08
CA ILE A 25 5.80 4.41 -6.20
C ILE A 25 5.55 2.97 -6.66
N GLU A 26 6.51 2.41 -7.39
CA GLU A 26 6.48 1.00 -7.74
C GLU A 26 6.64 0.14 -6.48
N ALA A 27 5.83 -0.91 -6.39
CA ALA A 27 5.82 -1.84 -5.28
C ALA A 27 5.77 -3.27 -5.82
N LEU A 28 6.78 -4.07 -5.46
CA LEU A 28 6.78 -5.51 -5.75
C LEU A 28 6.04 -6.24 -4.64
N VAL A 29 4.90 -6.84 -4.97
CA VAL A 29 4.13 -7.67 -4.03
C VAL A 29 4.48 -9.12 -4.26
N ILE A 30 4.83 -9.81 -3.17
CA ILE A 30 5.16 -11.24 -3.16
C ILE A 30 4.06 -11.97 -2.39
N GLU A 31 3.34 -12.86 -3.06
CA GLU A 31 2.32 -13.71 -2.44
C GLU A 31 2.93 -14.88 -1.65
N PRO A 32 2.17 -15.53 -0.75
CA PRO A 32 2.63 -16.73 -0.05
C PRO A 32 3.07 -17.86 -0.97
N CYS A 33 2.52 -17.94 -2.19
CA CYS A 33 2.91 -18.91 -3.22
C CYS A 33 4.15 -18.48 -4.04
N LEU A 34 4.85 -17.43 -3.61
CA LEU A 34 6.03 -16.83 -4.28
C LEU A 34 5.74 -16.20 -5.65
N LYS A 35 4.47 -16.09 -6.03
CA LYS A 35 4.07 -15.32 -7.19
C LYS A 35 4.30 -13.83 -6.92
N THR A 36 4.98 -13.19 -7.85
CA THR A 36 5.29 -11.76 -7.78
C THR A 36 4.33 -10.97 -8.66
N ARG A 37 4.01 -9.76 -8.23
CA ARG A 37 3.22 -8.80 -9.01
C ARG A 37 3.78 -7.41 -8.85
N ASP A 38 4.01 -6.74 -9.98
CA ASP A 38 4.33 -5.32 -10.01
C ASP A 38 3.05 -4.53 -9.76
N MET A 39 3.10 -3.68 -8.74
CA MET A 39 1.99 -2.82 -8.34
C MET A 39 2.45 -1.38 -8.17
N SER A 40 1.47 -0.50 -8.00
CA SER A 40 1.70 0.89 -7.62
C SER A 40 1.06 1.15 -6.27
N LEU A 41 1.88 1.56 -5.30
CA LEU A 41 1.44 2.07 -4.02
C LEU A 41 1.28 3.59 -4.12
N ARG A 42 0.11 4.10 -3.72
CA ARG A 42 -0.23 5.52 -3.79
C ARG A 42 -0.80 6.01 -2.46
N ILE A 43 -0.71 7.32 -2.25
CA ILE A 43 -1.46 8.02 -1.22
C ILE A 43 -2.55 8.84 -1.90
N TRP A 44 -3.79 8.66 -1.46
CA TRP A 44 -4.92 9.49 -1.82
C TRP A 44 -5.28 10.40 -0.67
N ASP A 45 -5.01 11.69 -0.84
CA ASP A 45 -5.43 12.70 0.12
C ASP A 45 -6.89 13.10 -0.15
N MET A 46 -7.75 12.75 0.79
CA MET A 46 -9.17 13.09 0.77
C MET A 46 -9.37 14.38 1.58
N PRO A 47 -9.59 15.53 0.92
CA PRO A 47 -9.87 16.77 1.61
C PRO A 47 -11.21 16.68 2.35
N LYS A 48 -11.24 17.17 3.59
CA LYS A 48 -12.45 17.32 4.39
C LYS A 48 -12.91 18.79 4.38
N PRO A 49 -14.21 19.06 4.57
CA PRO A 49 -14.73 20.43 4.64
C PRO A 49 -14.08 21.31 5.71
N THR A 50 -13.46 20.71 6.73
CA THR A 50 -12.86 21.39 7.89
C THR A 50 -11.38 21.77 7.70
N ASN A 51 -10.89 21.95 6.46
CA ASN A 51 -9.46 22.15 6.13
C ASN A 51 -8.52 21.04 6.65
N LEU A 52 -9.08 19.87 6.97
CA LEU A 52 -8.32 18.68 7.34
C LEU A 52 -8.22 17.75 6.13
N PHE A 53 -7.18 16.94 6.08
CA PHE A 53 -7.02 15.89 5.08
C PHE A 53 -7.01 14.53 5.77
N SER A 54 -7.66 13.53 5.17
CA SER A 54 -7.41 12.14 5.50
C SER A 54 -6.69 11.48 4.34
N SER A 55 -5.56 10.85 4.63
CA SER A 55 -4.78 10.13 3.62
C SER A 55 -5.15 8.65 3.64
N LEU A 56 -5.38 8.08 2.47
CA LEU A 56 -5.58 6.64 2.25
C LEU A 56 -4.39 6.08 1.48
N TYR A 57 -3.82 4.98 1.94
CA TYR A 57 -2.80 4.24 1.21
C TYR A 57 -3.48 3.17 0.37
N VAL A 58 -3.16 3.12 -0.92
CA VAL A 58 -3.85 2.23 -1.88
C VAL A 58 -2.86 1.51 -2.79
N LEU A 59 -3.03 0.20 -2.93
CA LEU A 59 -2.43 -0.62 -3.98
C LEU A 59 -3.43 -0.71 -5.13
N ILE A 60 -3.06 -0.20 -6.31
CA ILE A 60 -4.00 -0.08 -7.44
C ILE A 60 -3.61 -0.98 -8.60
N ILE A 61 -2.51 -0.61 -9.28
CA ILE A 61 -2.07 -1.31 -10.49
C ILE A 61 -1.78 -2.76 -10.10
N GLY A 62 -2.35 -3.72 -10.83
CA GLY A 62 -2.19 -5.16 -10.55
C GLY A 62 -3.07 -5.72 -9.42
N TRP A 63 -3.78 -4.90 -8.63
CA TRP A 63 -4.62 -5.43 -7.53
C TRP A 63 -5.76 -6.33 -8.02
N LYS A 64 -6.35 -6.00 -9.18
CA LYS A 64 -7.43 -6.79 -9.77
C LYS A 64 -7.03 -8.26 -9.99
N SER A 65 -5.82 -8.53 -10.47
CA SER A 65 -5.37 -9.92 -10.68
C SER A 65 -5.14 -10.66 -9.36
N VAL A 66 -4.78 -9.96 -8.28
CA VAL A 66 -4.74 -10.56 -6.93
C VAL A 66 -6.11 -11.08 -6.55
N VAL A 67 -7.15 -10.26 -6.74
CA VAL A 67 -8.53 -10.61 -6.40
C VAL A 67 -9.01 -11.79 -7.23
N GLU A 68 -8.78 -11.77 -8.53
CA GLU A 68 -9.23 -12.82 -9.45
C GLU A 68 -8.49 -14.15 -9.23
N ASP A 69 -7.16 -14.12 -9.08
CA ASP A 69 -6.34 -15.33 -8.95
C ASP A 69 -6.50 -16.03 -7.59
N ASN A 70 -6.86 -15.28 -6.54
CA ASN A 70 -7.07 -15.80 -5.19
C ASN A 70 -8.56 -15.93 -4.82
N ASP A 71 -9.47 -15.69 -5.77
CA ASP A 71 -10.92 -15.71 -5.59
C ASP A 71 -11.44 -14.85 -4.43
N LEU A 72 -10.77 -13.72 -4.14
CA LEU A 72 -11.06 -12.89 -2.97
C LEU A 72 -12.47 -12.29 -3.05
N LYS A 73 -13.21 -12.35 -1.95
CA LYS A 73 -14.55 -11.81 -1.77
C LYS A 73 -14.56 -10.65 -0.78
N VAL A 74 -15.65 -9.88 -0.82
CA VAL A 74 -15.90 -8.85 0.20
C VAL A 74 -15.95 -9.52 1.56
N ARG A 75 -15.23 -8.95 2.54
CA ARG A 75 -15.00 -9.45 3.92
C ARG A 75 -13.87 -10.46 4.08
N ASP A 76 -13.22 -10.89 3.01
CA ASP A 76 -11.97 -11.63 3.15
C ASP A 76 -10.89 -10.73 3.76
N VAL A 77 -10.06 -11.32 4.61
CA VAL A 77 -8.98 -10.61 5.29
C VAL A 77 -7.70 -10.82 4.49
N VAL A 78 -7.15 -9.73 3.97
CA VAL A 78 -5.81 -9.71 3.39
C VAL A 78 -4.84 -9.07 4.38
N GLN A 79 -3.76 -9.78 4.67
CA GLN A 79 -2.67 -9.28 5.51
C GLN A 79 -1.49 -8.92 4.63
N ALA A 80 -0.86 -7.78 4.91
CA ALA A 80 0.31 -7.30 4.20
C ALA A 80 1.45 -7.08 5.18
N TRP A 81 2.66 -7.37 4.72
CA TRP A 81 3.90 -7.13 5.45
C TRP A 81 4.90 -6.45 4.53
N THR A 82 5.85 -5.72 5.13
CA THR A 82 7.04 -5.25 4.45
C THR A 82 8.25 -5.98 5.00
N PHE A 83 9.22 -6.20 4.13
CA PHE A 83 10.54 -6.67 4.53
C PHE A 83 11.34 -5.44 4.94
N GLN A 84 11.86 -5.45 6.17
CA GLN A 84 12.73 -4.40 6.71
C GLN A 84 14.09 -4.97 7.07
#